data_AF-A0A536WHB1-F1
#
_entry.id   AF-A0A536WHB1-F1
#
_cell.length_a   1.000
_cell.length_b   1.000
_cell.length_c   1.000
_cell.angle_alpha   90.00
_cell.angle_beta   90.00
_cell.angle_gamma   90.00
#
_symmetry.space_group_name_H-M   'P 1'
#
loop_
_entity.id
_entity.type
_entity.pdbx_description
1 polymer ?
#
loop_
_entity_poly.entity_id
_entity_poly.type
_entity_poly.pdbx_seq_one_letter_code
_entity_poly.pdbx_strand_id
1 'polypeptide(L)' 'MNDLQFGLVFVVTCLIGLVTPPVGIILFMTSSIAGVKLEPLSVAVFPFVIWMVAVVMLMVFVPSLTLWLPKLIGF' A
#
# COMPACT_ATOMS: atom_id res chain seq x y z
N MET A 1 6.16 12.54 -14.15
CA MET A 1 5.20 12.32 -13.06
C MET A 1 4.46 13.62 -12.84
N ASN A 2 3.14 13.62 -13.04
CA ASN A 2 2.31 14.74 -12.61
C ASN A 2 2.28 14.80 -11.07
N ASP A 3 2.08 15.97 -10.48
CA ASP A 3 2.06 16.17 -9.01
C ASP A 3 1.03 15.24 -8.32
N LEU A 4 -0.10 15.00 -8.98
CA LEU A 4 -1.12 14.04 -8.56
C LEU A 4 -0.58 12.59 -8.46
N GLN A 5 0.20 12.16 -9.44
CA GLN A 5 0.76 10.81 -9.46
C GLN A 5 1.83 10.66 -8.37
N PHE A 6 2.63 11.70 -8.14
CA PHE A 6 3.59 11.72 -7.03
C PHE A 6 2.88 11.64 -5.68
N GLY A 7 1.85 12.45 -5.46
CA GLY A 7 1.04 12.40 -4.23
C GLY A 7 0.41 11.03 -4.00
N LEU A 8 -0.12 10.41 -5.06
CA LEU A 8 -0.72 9.07 -4.97
C LEU A 8 0.31 8.00 -4.58
N VAL A 9 1.45 7.97 -5.27
CA VAL A 9 2.52 7.00 -4.98
C VAL A 9 3.06 7.21 -3.56
N PHE A 10 3.21 8.45 -3.12
CA PHE A 10 3.64 8.78 -1.76
C PHE A 10 2.69 8.22 -0.70
N VAL A 11 1.39 8.51 -0.82
CA VAL A 11 0.37 8.02 0.12
C VAL A 11 0.32 6.50 0.14
N VAL A 12 0.32 5.84 -1.03
CA VAL A 12 0.29 4.37 -1.09
C VAL A 12 1.55 3.76 -0.46
N THR A 13 2.72 4.34 -0.71
CA THR A 13 3.98 3.85 -0.11
C THR A 13 3.97 4.01 1.41
N CYS A 14 3.40 5.09 1.95
CA CYS A 14 3.19 5.24 3.38
C CYS A 14 2.25 4.17 3.95
N LEU A 15 1.14 3.86 3.27
CA LEU A 15 0.22 2.79 3.70
C LEU A 15 0.92 1.42 3.75
N ILE A 16 1.78 1.12 2.78
CA ILE A 16 2.59 -0.09 2.78
C ILE A 16 3.53 -0.10 3.99
N GLY A 17 4.14 1.04 4.31
CA GLY A 17 4.97 1.20 5.51
C GLY A 17 4.22 0.83 6.79
N LEU A 18 2.94 1.21 6.91
CA LEU A 18 2.11 0.89 8.08
C LEU A 18 1.77 -0.61 8.18
N VAL A 19 1.62 -1.29 7.04
CA VAL A 19 1.38 -2.75 6.96
C VAL A 19 2.65 -3.55 7.23
N THR A 20 3.82 -3.05 6.84
CA THR A 20 5.06 -3.84 6.87
C THR A 20 5.61 -3.88 8.30
N PRO A 21 6.08 -5.04 8.82
CA PRO A 21 6.54 -5.22 10.19
C PRO A 21 7.52 -4.18 10.79
N PRO A 22 8.47 -3.53 10.06
CA PRO A 22 9.36 -2.55 10.67
C PRO A 22 8.64 -1.34 11.29
N VAL A 23 7.42 -1.01 10.85
CA VAL A 23 6.56 0.02 11.48
C VAL A 23 5.26 -0.60 11.96
N GLY A 24 4.58 -1.40 11.12
CA GLY A 24 3.61 -2.43 11.50
C GLY A 24 2.40 -1.99 12.35
N ILE A 25 2.09 -0.70 12.44
CA ILE A 25 1.11 -0.17 13.42
C ILE A 25 -0.26 -0.82 13.26
N ILE A 26 -0.72 -1.00 12.01
CA ILE A 26 -1.99 -1.68 11.72
C ILE A 26 -1.89 -3.19 11.93
N LEU A 27 -0.74 -3.80 11.66
CA LEU A 27 -0.47 -5.21 12.00
C LEU A 27 -0.57 -5.46 13.52
N PHE A 28 0.01 -4.57 14.33
CA PHE A 28 -0.05 -4.59 15.79
C PHE A 28 -1.48 -4.38 16.30
N MET A 29 -2.19 -3.40 15.74
CA MET A 29 -3.59 -3.13 16.10
C MET A 29 -4.47 -4.35 15.78
N THR A 30 -4.32 -4.94 14.60
CA THR A 30 -5.06 -6.16 14.21
C THR A 30 -4.70 -7.35 15.08
N SER A 31 -3.42 -7.55 15.42
CA SER A 31 -2.97 -8.61 16.34
C SER A 31 -3.62 -8.46 17.72
N SER A 32 -3.72 -7.23 18.24
CA SER A 32 -4.38 -6.94 19.53
C SER A 32 -5.90 -7.17 19.49
N ILE A 33 -6.57 -6.89 18.37
CA ILE A 33 -8.02 -7.08 18.22
C ILE A 33 -8.36 -8.55 17.96
N ALA A 34 -7.58 -9.23 17.12
CA ALA A 34 -7.80 -10.62 16.72
C ALA A 34 -7.27 -11.64 17.76
N GLY A 35 -6.46 -11.21 18.74
CA GLY A 35 -5.90 -12.09 19.77
C GLY A 35 -4.85 -13.07 19.24
N VAL A 36 -4.27 -12.81 18.08
CA VAL A 36 -3.28 -13.68 17.41
C VAL A 36 -1.89 -13.07 17.55
N LYS A 37 -0.85 -13.90 17.72
CA LYS A 37 0.54 -13.43 17.85
C LYS A 37 0.99 -12.65 16.60
N LEU A 38 1.84 -11.64 16.79
CA LEU A 38 2.36 -10.78 15.73
C LEU A 38 3.23 -11.55 14.71
N GLU A 39 4.01 -12.54 15.17
CA GLU A 39 4.90 -13.35 14.32
C GLU A 39 4.16 -14.06 13.18
N PRO A 40 3.12 -14.90 13.44
CA PRO A 40 2.40 -15.55 12.35
C PRO A 40 1.64 -14.56 11.47
N LEU A 41 1.14 -13.45 12.02
CA LEU A 41 0.50 -12.39 11.23
C LEU A 41 1.48 -11.71 10.27
N SER A 42 2.69 -11.41 10.73
CA SER A 42 3.73 -10.75 9.93
C SER A 42 4.15 -11.61 8.74
N VAL A 43 4.24 -12.93 8.92
CA VAL A 43 4.55 -13.87 7.84
C VAL A 43 3.36 -14.01 6.88
N ALA A 44 2.13 -14.03 7.40
CA ALA A 44 0.92 -14.11 6.57
C ALA A 44 0.71 -12.86 5.69
N VAL A 45 1.16 -11.69 6.15
CA VAL A 45 1.05 -10.41 5.43
C VAL A 45 2.14 -10.24 4.36
N PHE A 46 3.25 -10.97 4.44
CA PHE A 46 4.35 -10.92 3.49
C PHE A 46 3.95 -11.07 2.00
N PRO A 47 3.12 -12.07 1.59
CA PRO A 47 2.64 -12.16 0.21
C PRO A 47 1.79 -10.95 -0.22
N PHE A 48 1.08 -10.33 0.73
CA PHE A 48 0.28 -9.14 0.48
C PHE A 48 1.16 -7.91 0.23
N VAL A 49 2.24 -7.76 0.99
CA VAL A 49 3.23 -6.68 0.80
C VAL A 49 3.88 -6.76 -0.58
N ILE A 50 4.22 -7.97 -1.05
CA ILE A 50 4.76 -8.18 -2.40
C ILE A 50 3.77 -7.67 -3.46
N TRP A 51 2.49 -7.95 -3.28
CA TRP A 51 1.44 -7.48 -4.19
C TRP A 51 1.24 -5.97 -4.15
N MET A 52 1.32 -5.37 -2.97
CA MET A 52 1.26 -3.91 -2.83
C MET A 52 2.45 -3.22 -3.53
N VAL A 53 3.66 -3.77 -3.39
CA VAL A 53 4.85 -3.24 -4.09
C VAL A 53 4.72 -3.40 -5.60
N ALA A 54 4.20 -4.54 -6.08
CA ALA A 54 3.94 -4.74 -7.50
C ALA A 54 2.92 -3.73 -8.05
N VAL A 55 1.85 -3.44 -7.30
CA VAL A 55 0.85 -2.42 -7.67
C VAL A 55 1.48 -1.04 -7.71
N VAL A 56 2.31 -0.66 -6.73
CA VAL A 56 3.03 0.63 -6.74
C VAL A 56 3.95 0.74 -7.95
N MET A 57 4.72 -0.30 -8.27
CA MET A 57 5.52 -0.31 -9.50
C MET A 57 4.63 -0.12 -10.74
N LEU A 58 3.50 -0.82 -10.81
CA LEU A 58 2.54 -0.66 -11.91
C LEU A 58 2.01 0.77 -12.02
N MET A 59 1.73 1.44 -10.90
CA MET A 59 1.30 2.85 -10.86
C MET A 59 2.41 3.82 -11.30
N VAL A 60 3.68 3.48 -11.06
CA VAL A 60 4.85 4.29 -11.47
C VAL A 60 5.12 4.12 -12.97
N PHE A 61 5.14 2.87 -13.46
CA PHE A 61 5.46 2.56 -14.87
C PHE A 61 4.29 2.80 -15.83
N VAL A 62 3.04 2.77 -15.35
CA VAL A 62 1.83 2.97 -16.17
C VAL A 62 0.96 4.09 -15.58
N PRO A 63 1.33 5.36 -15.79
CA PRO A 63 0.54 6.52 -15.35
C PRO A 63 -0.89 6.52 -15.90
N SER A 64 -1.10 5.91 -17.07
CA SER A 64 -2.40 5.84 -17.73
C SER A 64 -3.45 5.06 -16.91
N LEU A 65 -3.04 4.10 -16.08
CA LEU A 65 -3.97 3.36 -15.20
C LEU A 65 -4.45 4.24 -14.04
N THR A 66 -3.57 5.05 -13.47
CA THR A 66 -3.89 5.94 -12.35
C THR A 66 -4.52 7.26 -12.77
N LEU A 67 -4.25 7.74 -13.99
CA LEU A 67 -4.79 9.00 -14.51
C LEU A 67 -6.07 8.82 -15.34
N TRP A 68 -6.44 7.60 -15.73
CA TRP A 68 -7.69 7.35 -16.47
C TRP A 68 -8.94 7.67 -15.63
N LEU A 69 -8.95 7.29 -14.35
CA LEU A 69 -10.05 7.60 -13.45
C LEU A 69 -10.15 9.11 -13.12
N PRO A 70 -9.05 9.81 -12.74
CA PRO A 70 -9.01 11.28 -12.62
C PRO A 70 -9.52 12.01 -13.88
N LYS A 71 -9.08 11.57 -15.08
CA LYS A 71 -9.56 12.14 -16.35
C LYS A 71 -11.05 11.94 -16.59
N LEU A 72 -11.63 10.85 -16.11
CA LEU A 72 -13.07 10.58 -16.22
C LEU A 72 -13.90 11.43 -15.25
N ILE A 73 -13.37 11.77 -14.08
CA ILE A 73 -14.06 12.61 -13.08
C ILE A 73 -13.81 14.12 -13.26
N GLY A 74 -13.08 14.53 -14.30
CA GLY A 74 -12.92 15.93 -14.70
C GLY A 74 -11.66 16.64 -14.20
N PHE A 75 -10.60 15.89 -13.85
CA PHE A 75 -9.25 16.42 -13.59
C PHE A 75 -8.28 16.21 -14.77
#